data_AF-A0A358AC77-F1
#
_entry.id   AF-A0A358AC77-F1
#
_cell.length_a   1.000
_cell.length_b   1.000
_cell.length_c   1.000
_cell.angle_alpha   90.00
_cell.angle_beta   90.00
_cell.angle_gamma   90.00
#
_symmetry.space_group_name_H-M   'P 1'
#
loop_
_entity.id
_entity.type
_entity.pdbx_description
1 polymer ?
#
loop_
_entity_poly.entity_id
_entity_poly.type
_entity_poly.pdbx_seq_one_letter_code
_entity_poly.pdbx_strand_id
1 'polypeptide(L)'
;MDYQQSNKSLNNTQKTGFVLLLVFGILAVGLGLLQMRNAIYNPFVVRLSDTTEQAQVLLDDEVRLQSIDTDNDGLNDWEEINFYETSPYLPDTDSDGTDDKIEIDRGTNPSCAENREVCEKKELPSEIKSEDVIIDEETATSTPVEVGLDSQSGTTTGSEVIDAEKFSSMMSNPQQLRDFLVSTGQISKEDLDKVGDDVLLNLLNEIMTKDSSGSTSE
;
A
#
# COMPACT_ATOMS: atom_id res chain seq x y z
N MET A 1 42.40 -76.15 0.03
CA MET A 1 41.42 -76.14 1.13
C MET A 1 40.14 -75.57 0.54
N ASP A 2 39.35 -76.42 -0.11
CA ASP A 2 38.15 -75.97 -0.82
C ASP A 2 36.98 -75.88 0.15
N TYR A 3 36.47 -74.66 0.35
CA TYR A 3 35.33 -74.37 1.21
C TYR A 3 34.06 -74.79 0.48
N GLN A 4 33.57 -76.00 0.75
CA GLN A 4 32.29 -76.47 0.23
C GLN A 4 31.16 -75.65 0.87
N GLN A 5 30.65 -74.68 0.12
CA GLN A 5 29.55 -73.82 0.55
C GLN A 5 28.25 -74.62 0.49
N SER A 6 27.83 -75.12 1.65
CA SER A 6 26.55 -75.80 1.84
C SER A 6 25.41 -74.80 1.62
N ASN A 7 24.85 -74.81 0.41
CA ASN A 7 23.64 -74.06 0.07
C ASN A 7 22.44 -74.73 0.75
N LYS A 8 22.23 -74.40 2.03
CA LYS A 8 21.08 -74.86 2.80
C LYS A 8 19.83 -74.16 2.28
N SER A 9 19.07 -74.84 1.41
CA SER A 9 17.83 -74.30 0.86
C SER A 9 16.75 -74.23 1.93
N LEU A 10 16.07 -73.09 2.04
CA LEU A 10 14.96 -72.91 2.98
C LEU A 10 13.78 -73.81 2.63
N ASN A 11 13.16 -74.41 3.66
CA ASN A 11 11.95 -75.22 3.51
C ASN A 11 10.77 -74.36 3.04
N ASN A 12 9.77 -74.98 2.39
CA ASN A 12 8.61 -74.27 1.85
C ASN A 12 7.86 -73.45 2.92
N THR A 13 7.79 -73.94 4.17
CA THR A 13 7.23 -73.22 5.33
C THR A 13 8.07 -72.01 5.77
N GLN A 14 9.40 -72.08 5.61
CA GLN A 14 10.30 -70.98 5.94
C GLN A 14 10.27 -69.90 4.85
N LYS A 15 10.14 -70.30 3.58
CA LYS A 15 9.93 -69.38 2.45
C LYS A 15 8.62 -68.63 2.59
N THR A 16 7.53 -69.30 2.96
CA THR A 16 6.25 -68.63 3.21
C THR A 16 6.33 -67.65 4.37
N GLY A 17 7.06 -67.99 5.44
CA GLY A 17 7.30 -67.06 6.55
C GLY A 17 8.08 -65.81 6.12
N PHE A 18 9.13 -65.98 5.33
CA PHE A 18 9.93 -64.86 4.83
C PHE A 18 9.13 -63.95 3.87
N VAL A 19 8.31 -64.54 3.00
CA VAL A 19 7.42 -63.79 2.10
C VAL A 19 6.39 -62.99 2.89
N LEU A 20 5.78 -63.57 3.91
CA LEU A 20 4.79 -62.89 4.74
C LEU A 20 5.40 -61.72 5.51
N LEU A 21 6.62 -61.89 6.03
CA LEU A 21 7.37 -60.84 6.72
C LEU A 21 7.73 -59.68 5.76
N LEU A 22 8.12 -60.00 4.52
CA LEU A 22 8.43 -59.01 3.50
C LEU A 22 7.19 -58.19 3.12
N VAL A 23 6.04 -58.85 2.90
CA VAL A 23 4.77 -58.17 2.61
C VAL A 23 4.34 -57.26 3.76
N PHE A 24 4.45 -57.73 5.01
CA PHE A 24 4.12 -56.93 6.18
C PHE A 24 5.06 -55.73 6.34
N GLY A 25 6.35 -55.90 6.06
CA GLY A 25 7.33 -54.81 6.07
C GLY A 25 7.01 -53.72 5.03
N ILE A 26 6.66 -54.10 3.81
CA ILE A 26 6.24 -53.14 2.76
C ILE A 26 4.97 -52.41 3.16
N LEU A 27 3.98 -53.12 3.72
CA LEU A 27 2.74 -52.51 4.21
C LEU A 27 2.99 -51.50 5.33
N ALA A 28 3.83 -51.85 6.31
CA ALA A 28 4.17 -50.96 7.42
C ALA A 28 4.87 -49.67 6.92
N VAL A 29 5.81 -49.79 5.99
CA VAL A 29 6.49 -48.64 5.39
C VAL A 29 5.51 -47.81 4.55
N GLY A 30 4.67 -48.44 3.73
CA GLY A 30 3.68 -47.75 2.91
C GLY A 30 2.66 -46.96 3.73
N LEU A 31 2.12 -47.57 4.80
CA LEU A 31 1.21 -46.90 5.73
C LEU A 31 1.91 -45.78 6.50
N GLY A 32 3.18 -45.98 6.90
CA GLY A 32 3.99 -44.93 7.53
C GLY A 32 4.20 -43.72 6.63
N LEU A 33 4.53 -43.93 5.35
CA LEU A 33 4.68 -42.86 4.37
C LEU A 33 3.36 -42.14 4.09
N LEU A 34 2.24 -42.87 4.03
CA LEU A 34 0.90 -42.29 3.89
C LEU A 34 0.51 -41.42 5.09
N GLN A 35 0.80 -41.89 6.31
CA GLN A 35 0.52 -41.16 7.54
C GLN A 35 1.42 -39.92 7.67
N MET A 36 2.71 -40.04 7.35
CA MET A 36 3.66 -38.94 7.33
C MET A 36 3.28 -37.89 6.28
N ARG A 37 2.86 -38.31 5.07
CA ARG A 37 2.32 -37.39 4.07
C ARG A 37 1.08 -36.68 4.59
N ASN A 38 0.13 -37.39 5.17
CA ASN A 38 -1.07 -36.73 5.69
C ASN A 38 -0.73 -35.74 6.83
N ALA A 39 0.16 -36.11 7.75
CA ALA A 39 0.55 -35.27 8.88
C ALA A 39 1.39 -34.04 8.48
N ILE A 40 2.28 -34.18 7.49
CA ILE A 40 3.13 -33.08 7.02
C ILE A 40 2.38 -32.14 6.09
N TYR A 41 1.51 -32.65 5.21
CA TYR A 41 0.86 -31.80 4.21
C TYR A 41 -0.42 -31.12 4.73
N ASN A 42 -1.12 -31.71 5.70
CA ASN A 42 -2.36 -31.14 6.24
C ASN A 42 -2.23 -29.78 6.97
N PRO A 43 -1.12 -29.41 7.66
CA PRO A 43 -0.97 -28.07 8.24
C PRO A 43 -0.57 -26.98 7.24
N PHE A 44 -0.14 -27.32 6.02
CA PHE A 44 0.30 -26.34 5.00
C PHE A 44 -0.68 -26.19 3.84
N VAL A 45 -1.79 -26.93 3.85
CA VAL A 45 -2.88 -26.62 2.92
C VAL A 45 -3.52 -25.32 3.38
N VAL A 46 -3.31 -24.26 2.63
CA VAL A 46 -4.08 -23.02 2.75
C VAL A 46 -5.54 -23.42 2.55
N ARG A 47 -6.29 -23.50 3.65
CA ARG A 47 -7.72 -23.75 3.61
C ARG A 47 -8.37 -22.43 3.24
N LEU A 48 -8.59 -22.24 1.94
CA LEU A 48 -9.55 -21.28 1.41
C LEU A 48 -10.97 -21.80 1.70
N SER A 49 -11.26 -22.13 2.96
CA SER A 49 -12.61 -22.38 3.42
C SER A 49 -13.16 -21.02 3.80
N ASP A 50 -14.12 -20.57 2.99
CA ASP A 50 -14.85 -19.31 3.04
C ASP A 50 -14.11 -18.08 2.52
N THR A 51 -14.30 -17.86 1.21
CA THR A 51 -14.07 -16.60 0.49
C THR A 51 -14.72 -15.39 1.17
N THR A 52 -15.66 -15.60 2.10
CA THR A 52 -16.32 -14.54 2.87
C THR A 52 -15.48 -14.06 4.06
N GLU A 53 -14.68 -14.91 4.72
CA GLU A 53 -13.91 -14.47 5.91
C GLU A 53 -12.54 -13.91 5.55
N GLN A 54 -11.86 -14.43 4.52
CA GLN A 54 -10.58 -13.86 4.08
C GLN A 54 -10.75 -12.51 3.37
N ALA A 55 -11.88 -12.28 2.72
CA ALA A 55 -12.21 -10.95 2.20
C ALA A 55 -12.46 -9.95 3.34
N GLN A 56 -13.10 -10.36 4.44
CA GLN A 56 -13.33 -9.47 5.57
C GLN A 56 -12.06 -9.11 6.33
N VAL A 57 -11.09 -10.03 6.47
CA VAL A 57 -9.82 -9.74 7.13
C VAL A 57 -8.94 -8.80 6.30
N LEU A 58 -8.90 -8.98 4.97
CA LEU A 58 -8.15 -8.05 4.10
C LEU A 58 -8.81 -6.66 4.03
N LEU A 59 -10.14 -6.59 4.09
CA LEU A 59 -10.85 -5.31 4.21
C LEU A 59 -10.58 -4.64 5.57
N ASP A 60 -10.46 -5.41 6.66
CA ASP A 60 -10.21 -4.87 8.00
C ASP A 60 -8.82 -4.24 8.12
N ASP A 61 -7.79 -4.88 7.55
CA ASP A 61 -6.42 -4.33 7.55
C ASP A 61 -6.30 -3.06 6.73
N GLU A 62 -6.94 -3.00 5.55
CA GLU A 62 -6.93 -1.81 4.70
C GLU A 62 -7.63 -0.62 5.38
N VAL A 63 -8.82 -0.87 5.94
CA VAL A 63 -9.58 0.16 6.68
C VAL A 63 -8.82 0.64 7.91
N ARG A 64 -8.15 -0.28 8.61
CA ARG A 64 -7.30 0.07 9.76
C ARG A 64 -6.18 1.00 9.32
N LEU A 65 -5.43 0.64 8.27
CA LEU A 65 -4.30 1.45 7.77
C LEU A 65 -4.75 2.83 7.28
N GLN A 66 -5.96 2.97 6.74
CA GLN A 66 -6.51 4.28 6.36
C GLN A 66 -6.88 5.16 7.55
N SER A 67 -7.01 4.59 8.75
CA SER A 67 -7.45 5.29 9.96
C SER A 67 -6.33 5.60 10.95
N ILE A 68 -5.13 5.09 10.71
CA ILE A 68 -3.97 5.28 11.57
C ILE A 68 -2.88 6.04 10.83
N ASP A 69 -2.17 6.86 11.59
CA ASP A 69 -0.99 7.62 11.20
C ASP A 69 0.05 7.29 12.28
N THR A 70 0.95 6.36 11.97
CA THR A 70 1.80 5.72 12.97
C THR A 70 2.94 6.63 13.42
N ASP A 71 3.47 7.49 12.56
CA ASP A 71 4.55 8.41 12.87
C ASP A 71 4.11 9.87 13.09
N ASN A 72 2.83 10.16 12.83
CA ASN A 72 2.14 11.43 13.10
C ASN A 72 2.64 12.60 12.25
N ASP A 73 3.02 12.32 10.99
CA ASP A 73 3.42 13.35 10.02
C ASP A 73 2.21 13.97 9.28
N GLY A 74 1.02 13.36 9.41
CA GLY A 74 -0.23 13.79 8.79
C GLY A 74 -0.61 13.02 7.53
N LEU A 75 0.09 11.93 7.18
CA LEU A 75 -0.32 10.90 6.24
C LEU A 75 -0.81 9.67 7.00
N ASN A 76 -1.80 8.97 6.46
CA ASN A 76 -2.16 7.67 7.03
C ASN A 76 -1.27 6.56 6.46
N ASP A 77 -1.04 5.49 7.25
CA ASP A 77 -0.15 4.38 6.87
C ASP A 77 -0.53 3.78 5.50
N TRP A 78 -1.81 3.81 5.14
CA TRP A 78 -2.26 3.29 3.86
C TRP A 78 -1.82 4.15 2.67
N GLU A 79 -1.91 5.48 2.78
CA GLU A 79 -1.44 6.43 1.77
C GLU A 79 0.06 6.33 1.56
N GLU A 80 0.82 6.24 2.65
CA GLU A 80 2.27 6.09 2.61
C GLU A 80 2.70 4.83 1.85
N ILE A 81 2.12 3.68 2.19
CA ILE A 81 2.46 2.39 1.57
C ILE A 81 2.02 2.33 0.10
N ASN A 82 0.82 2.82 -0.21
CA ASN A 82 0.18 2.55 -1.52
C ASN A 82 0.29 3.70 -2.53
N PHE A 83 0.47 4.94 -2.09
CA PHE A 83 0.52 6.12 -2.97
C PHE A 83 1.90 6.77 -3.03
N TYR A 84 2.49 7.03 -1.87
CA TYR A 84 3.71 7.84 -1.80
C TYR A 84 4.99 7.00 -1.71
N GLU A 85 4.86 5.70 -1.46
CA GLU A 85 5.97 4.76 -1.26
C GLU A 85 6.92 5.20 -0.13
N THR A 86 6.38 5.90 0.88
CA THR A 86 7.07 6.38 2.07
C THR A 86 6.98 5.37 3.21
N SER A 87 7.67 5.66 4.32
CA SER A 87 7.78 4.79 5.48
C SER A 87 6.79 5.18 6.59
N PRO A 88 5.79 4.34 6.95
CA PRO A 88 4.81 4.61 8.01
C PRO A 88 5.35 4.71 9.44
N TYR A 89 6.66 4.71 9.60
CA TYR A 89 7.34 4.71 10.90
C TYR A 89 8.32 5.87 11.01
N LEU A 90 8.47 6.67 9.97
CA LEU A 90 9.44 7.73 9.84
C LEU A 90 8.74 8.95 9.23
N PRO A 91 8.56 10.04 10.01
CA PRO A 91 7.93 11.24 9.48
C PRO A 91 8.68 11.83 8.27
N ASP A 92 9.96 11.51 8.14
CA ASP A 92 10.88 11.92 7.08
C ASP A 92 11.58 10.66 6.56
N THR A 93 11.11 10.14 5.43
CA THR A 93 11.52 8.85 4.88
C THR A 93 12.96 8.86 4.40
N ASP A 94 13.43 9.96 3.83
CA ASP A 94 14.79 10.08 3.28
C ASP A 94 15.81 10.72 4.25
N SER A 95 15.32 11.20 5.39
CA SER A 95 16.05 11.78 6.50
C SER A 95 16.79 13.09 6.15
N ASP A 96 16.21 13.94 5.31
CA ASP A 96 16.78 15.24 4.93
C ASP A 96 16.39 16.41 5.85
N GLY A 97 15.44 16.18 6.76
CA GLY A 97 14.92 17.14 7.72
C GLY A 97 13.55 17.74 7.36
N THR A 98 12.89 17.23 6.32
CA THR A 98 11.53 17.63 5.93
C THR A 98 10.59 16.44 6.07
N ASP A 99 9.43 16.64 6.67
CA ASP A 99 8.44 15.55 6.80
C ASP A 99 7.82 15.21 5.42
N ASP A 100 7.52 13.93 5.18
CA ASP A 100 7.01 13.40 3.92
C ASP A 100 5.73 14.14 3.50
N LYS A 101 4.82 14.39 4.44
CA LYS A 101 3.61 15.19 4.21
C LYS A 101 3.89 16.57 3.63
N ILE A 102 4.92 17.24 4.15
CA ILE A 102 5.29 18.60 3.73
C ILE A 102 5.87 18.57 2.32
N GLU A 103 6.67 17.56 2.02
CA GLU A 103 7.24 17.36 0.69
C GLU A 103 6.18 17.10 -0.37
N ILE A 104 5.21 16.24 -0.06
CA ILE A 104 4.06 15.96 -0.92
C ILE A 104 3.25 17.25 -1.16
N ASP A 105 2.98 18.03 -0.12
CA ASP A 105 2.24 19.29 -0.24
C ASP A 105 3.01 20.35 -1.07
N ARG A 106 4.35 20.27 -1.10
CA ARG A 106 5.23 21.09 -1.95
C ARG A 106 5.42 20.51 -3.36
N GLY A 107 5.01 19.26 -3.59
CA GLY A 107 5.25 18.54 -4.83
C GLY A 107 6.70 18.10 -5.02
N THR A 108 7.48 17.97 -3.95
CA THR A 108 8.80 17.33 -3.96
C THR A 108 8.66 15.81 -3.77
N ASN A 109 9.77 15.07 -3.84
CA ASN A 109 9.74 13.62 -3.72
C ASN A 109 10.14 13.22 -2.30
N PRO A 110 9.23 12.67 -1.48
CA PRO A 110 9.48 12.34 -0.07
C PRO A 110 10.47 11.18 0.16
N SER A 111 10.80 10.44 -0.91
CA SER A 111 11.85 9.42 -0.87
C SER A 111 13.19 9.95 -1.37
N CYS A 112 13.32 11.26 -1.59
CA CYS A 112 14.48 11.89 -2.19
C CYS A 112 14.93 13.17 -1.49
N ALA A 113 16.03 13.02 -0.75
CA ALA A 113 16.62 14.14 -0.03
C ALA A 113 16.89 15.33 -0.97
N GLU A 114 16.40 16.52 -0.61
CA GLU A 114 16.48 17.78 -1.35
C GLU A 114 17.94 18.17 -1.67
N ASN A 115 18.88 17.69 -0.85
CA ASN A 115 20.32 17.92 -1.00
C ASN A 115 21.08 16.83 -1.78
N ARG A 116 20.38 15.85 -2.36
CA ARG A 116 20.98 14.72 -3.08
C ARG A 116 20.47 14.67 -4.52
N GLU A 117 21.31 15.09 -5.46
CA GLU A 117 21.04 15.11 -6.93
C GLU A 117 20.74 13.73 -7.58
N VAL A 118 20.49 12.67 -6.79
CA VAL A 118 20.45 11.28 -7.27
C VAL A 118 19.19 10.56 -6.78
N CYS A 119 18.03 11.01 -7.25
CA CYS A 119 16.79 10.25 -7.13
C CYS A 119 16.03 10.15 -8.46
N GLU A 120 16.50 10.85 -9.49
CA GLU A 120 15.93 10.74 -10.81
C GLU A 120 16.40 9.43 -11.46
N LYS A 121 15.42 8.67 -11.94
CA LYS A 121 15.59 7.38 -12.60
C LYS A 121 16.69 7.48 -13.65
N LYS A 122 17.68 6.60 -13.50
CA LYS A 122 18.70 6.19 -14.48
C LYS A 122 18.20 6.27 -15.93
N GLU A 123 18.27 7.45 -16.54
CA GLU A 123 18.51 7.54 -17.97
C GLU A 123 19.94 7.03 -18.19
N LEU A 124 20.02 6.09 -19.11
CA LEU A 124 21.20 5.38 -19.57
C LEU A 124 22.38 6.37 -19.82
N PRO A 125 23.63 6.04 -19.44
CA PRO A 125 24.75 6.96 -19.57
C PRO A 125 25.04 7.19 -21.06
N SER A 126 24.49 8.27 -21.59
CA SER A 126 24.85 8.81 -22.90
C SER A 126 25.61 10.10 -22.64
N GLU A 127 26.91 10.06 -22.95
CA GLU A 127 27.77 11.21 -23.16
C GLU A 127 28.39 11.89 -21.92
N ILE A 128 29.49 11.30 -21.45
CA ILE A 128 30.66 12.10 -21.07
C ILE A 128 31.20 12.74 -22.35
N LYS A 129 31.16 14.09 -22.43
CA LYS A 129 32.22 15.00 -22.95
C LYS A 129 31.62 16.37 -23.26
N SER A 130 32.04 17.39 -22.54
CA SER A 130 33.15 18.23 -23.01
C SER A 130 33.45 19.33 -22.00
N GLU A 131 34.72 19.31 -21.61
CA GLU A 131 35.54 20.29 -20.93
C GLU A 131 35.16 21.79 -21.05
N ASP A 132 35.52 22.50 -19.97
CA ASP A 132 35.97 23.90 -19.90
C ASP A 132 34.95 25.04 -20.05
N VAL A 133 34.47 25.56 -18.91
CA VAL A 133 34.52 27.01 -18.65
C VAL A 133 34.97 27.24 -17.20
N ILE A 134 36.28 27.46 -17.05
CA ILE A 134 36.90 28.11 -15.90
C ILE A 134 36.52 29.60 -15.95
N ILE A 135 35.94 30.14 -14.88
CA ILE A 135 36.09 31.56 -14.56
C ILE A 135 36.67 31.63 -13.16
N ASP A 136 37.94 32.03 -13.13
CA ASP A 136 38.74 32.24 -11.94
C ASP A 136 38.35 33.52 -11.18
N GLU A 137 38.69 33.47 -9.89
CA GLU A 137 39.24 34.55 -9.06
C GLU A 137 38.32 35.59 -8.38
N GLU A 138 38.23 35.37 -7.05
CA GLU A 138 38.73 36.28 -6.01
C GLU A 138 37.72 37.14 -5.21
N THR A 139 37.78 36.92 -3.90
CA THR A 139 37.72 37.92 -2.80
C THR A 139 36.38 38.26 -2.15
N ALA A 140 36.11 37.51 -1.08
CA ALA A 140 35.90 37.97 0.31
C ALA A 140 34.79 39.00 0.67
N THR A 141 33.99 38.56 1.67
CA THR A 141 33.50 39.29 2.85
C THR A 141 32.22 40.14 2.79
N SER A 142 31.25 39.71 3.62
CA SER A 142 30.30 40.48 4.44
C SER A 142 29.45 41.59 3.80
N THR A 143 28.13 41.41 3.83
CA THR A 143 27.23 42.06 4.82
C THR A 143 25.77 41.64 4.56
N PRO A 144 24.90 41.64 5.59
CA PRO A 144 23.55 41.11 5.51
C PRO A 144 22.60 42.14 4.91
N VAL A 145 21.76 41.71 3.97
CA VAL A 145 20.66 42.53 3.43
C VAL A 145 19.40 42.12 4.18
N GLU A 146 18.96 42.99 5.10
CA GLU A 146 17.60 42.98 5.63
C GLU A 146 16.62 43.30 4.51
N VAL A 147 15.73 42.35 4.22
CA VAL A 147 14.49 42.63 3.49
C VAL A 147 13.36 42.44 4.48
N GLY A 148 12.89 43.56 5.02
CA GLY A 148 11.62 43.61 5.73
C GLY A 148 10.49 43.39 4.74
N LEU A 149 9.68 42.36 5.00
CA LEU A 149 8.36 42.19 4.41
C LEU A 149 7.32 42.23 5.53
N ASP A 150 6.69 43.39 5.60
CA ASP A 150 5.47 43.78 6.25
C ASP A 150 4.32 42.78 6.01
N SER A 151 4.18 41.80 6.92
CA SER A 151 2.93 41.05 7.07
C SER A 151 2.00 41.78 8.05
N GLN A 152 1.16 42.65 7.53
CA GLN A 152 -0.02 43.10 8.28
C GLN A 152 -1.16 42.09 8.05
N SER A 153 -1.26 41.18 9.01
CA SER A 153 -2.48 40.68 9.64
C SER A 153 -3.79 40.87 8.85
N GLY A 154 -4.21 39.81 8.18
CA GLY A 154 -5.60 39.53 7.84
C GLY A 154 -6.07 38.33 8.66
N THR A 155 -6.42 38.57 9.92
CA THR A 155 -7.13 37.62 10.77
C THR A 155 -8.49 37.29 10.15
N THR A 156 -8.65 36.06 9.68
CA THR A 156 -9.94 35.35 9.78
C THR A 156 -9.66 33.96 10.35
N THR A 157 -9.74 33.92 11.67
CA THR A 157 -9.99 32.73 12.48
C THR A 157 -11.25 32.00 12.02
N GLY A 158 -11.14 30.67 11.90
CA GLY A 158 -12.22 29.70 11.70
C GLY A 158 -11.67 28.60 10.78
N SER A 159 -11.25 27.42 11.20
CA SER A 159 -11.96 26.49 12.10
C SER A 159 -13.47 26.58 11.90
N GLU A 160 -13.91 26.50 10.65
CA GLU A 160 -15.23 26.00 10.34
C GLU A 160 -15.13 24.48 10.35
N VAL A 161 -15.42 23.89 11.51
CA VAL A 161 -16.17 22.64 11.51
C VAL A 161 -17.29 22.83 10.51
N ILE A 162 -17.23 22.09 9.40
CA ILE A 162 -18.31 22.11 8.43
C ILE A 162 -19.49 21.42 9.12
N ASP A 163 -20.34 22.24 9.75
CA ASP A 163 -21.64 21.81 10.23
C ASP A 163 -22.34 21.12 9.05
N ALA A 164 -22.81 19.88 9.24
CA ALA A 164 -23.46 19.10 8.20
C ALA A 164 -24.65 19.85 7.57
N GLU A 165 -25.27 20.78 8.32
CA GLU A 165 -26.31 21.67 7.83
C GLU A 165 -25.77 22.76 6.88
N LYS A 166 -24.57 23.28 7.15
CA LYS A 166 -23.90 24.26 6.29
C LYS A 166 -23.43 23.61 4.98
N PHE A 167 -22.93 22.38 5.06
CA PHE A 167 -22.61 21.54 3.89
C PHE A 167 -23.85 21.29 3.02
N SER A 168 -24.95 20.86 3.65
CA SER A 168 -26.24 20.63 2.96
C SER A 168 -26.76 21.88 2.25
N SER A 169 -26.59 23.06 2.87
CA SER A 169 -26.97 24.33 2.26
C SER A 169 -26.08 24.75 1.09
N MET A 170 -24.78 24.40 1.10
CA MET A 170 -23.83 24.67 0.02
C MET A 170 -24.04 23.73 -1.18
N MET A 171 -24.31 22.46 -0.91
CA MET A 171 -24.59 21.45 -1.93
C MET A 171 -25.96 21.59 -2.61
N SER A 172 -26.85 22.40 -2.05
CA SER A 172 -28.16 22.72 -2.65
C SER A 172 -28.06 23.73 -3.81
N ASN A 173 -26.91 24.40 -3.98
CA ASN A 173 -26.67 25.34 -5.07
C ASN A 173 -25.79 24.71 -6.15
N PRO A 174 -26.26 24.62 -7.42
CA PRO A 174 -25.52 23.95 -8.48
C PRO A 174 -24.15 24.60 -8.80
N GLN A 175 -24.01 25.92 -8.62
CA GLN A 175 -22.74 26.61 -8.88
C GLN A 175 -21.71 26.32 -7.79
N GLN A 176 -22.12 26.30 -6.52
CA GLN A 176 -21.22 25.96 -5.42
C GLN A 176 -20.81 24.49 -5.46
N LEU A 177 -21.72 23.61 -5.90
CA LEU A 177 -21.42 22.22 -6.15
C LEU A 177 -20.39 22.05 -7.28
N ARG A 178 -20.48 22.86 -8.35
CA ARG A 178 -19.48 22.83 -9.42
C ARG A 178 -18.10 23.24 -8.93
N ASP A 179 -18.02 24.35 -8.20
CA ASP A 179 -16.77 24.86 -7.66
C ASP A 179 -16.13 23.85 -6.69
N PHE A 180 -16.94 23.20 -5.85
CA PHE A 180 -16.48 22.12 -4.97
C PHE A 180 -15.94 20.93 -5.78
N LEU A 181 -16.67 20.46 -6.78
CA LEU A 181 -16.26 19.31 -7.60
C LEU A 181 -14.96 19.60 -8.37
N VAL A 182 -14.80 20.80 -8.91
CA VAL A 182 -13.55 21.24 -9.54
C VAL A 182 -12.42 21.32 -8.50
N SER A 183 -12.71 21.78 -7.29
CA SER A 183 -11.74 21.84 -6.19
C SER A 183 -11.27 20.47 -5.71
N THR A 184 -12.06 19.41 -5.86
CA THR A 184 -11.62 18.04 -5.52
C THR A 184 -10.58 17.48 -6.50
N GLY A 185 -10.39 18.12 -7.67
CA GLY A 185 -9.50 17.65 -8.72
C GLY A 185 -9.96 16.37 -9.43
N GLN A 186 -11.10 15.78 -9.04
CA GLN A 186 -11.60 14.53 -9.62
C GLN A 186 -12.35 14.72 -10.94
N ILE A 187 -12.83 15.93 -11.22
CA ILE A 187 -13.52 16.24 -12.47
C ILE A 187 -13.05 17.57 -13.05
N SER A 188 -12.75 17.57 -14.34
CA SER A 188 -12.33 18.77 -15.06
C SER A 188 -13.53 19.70 -15.27
N LYS A 189 -13.26 21.01 -15.37
CA LYS A 189 -14.29 22.01 -15.65
C LYS A 189 -14.98 21.72 -16.99
N GLU A 190 -14.22 21.26 -17.99
CA GLU A 190 -14.75 20.94 -19.32
C GLU A 190 -15.71 19.73 -19.31
N ASP A 191 -15.47 18.75 -18.45
CA ASP A 191 -16.35 17.59 -18.31
C ASP A 191 -17.58 17.90 -17.46
N LEU A 192 -17.43 18.79 -16.47
CA LEU A 192 -18.53 19.24 -15.65
C LEU A 192 -19.51 20.13 -16.43
N ASP A 193 -19.02 20.96 -17.35
CA ASP A 193 -19.84 21.81 -18.21
C ASP A 193 -20.72 21.02 -19.20
N LYS A 194 -20.41 19.74 -19.44
CA LYS A 194 -21.25 18.83 -20.25
C LYS A 194 -22.44 18.28 -19.47
N VAL A 195 -22.43 18.40 -18.15
CA VAL A 195 -23.52 17.95 -17.26
C VAL A 195 -24.43 19.15 -16.99
N GLY A 196 -25.74 19.01 -17.18
CA GLY A 196 -26.71 20.05 -16.84
C GLY A 196 -26.86 20.23 -15.32
N ASP A 197 -27.15 21.45 -14.86
CA ASP A 197 -27.34 21.74 -13.43
C ASP A 197 -28.45 20.89 -12.79
N ASP A 198 -29.48 20.54 -13.55
CA ASP A 198 -30.58 19.67 -13.16
C ASP A 198 -30.14 18.21 -12.98
N VAL A 199 -29.32 17.70 -13.89
CA VAL A 199 -28.74 16.35 -13.82
C VAL A 199 -27.79 16.24 -12.64
N LEU A 200 -26.99 17.28 -12.40
CA LEU A 200 -26.01 17.34 -11.32
C LEU A 200 -26.68 17.27 -9.94
N LEU A 201 -27.76 18.04 -9.74
CA LEU A 201 -28.52 18.01 -8.50
C LEU A 201 -29.31 16.70 -8.32
N ASN A 202 -29.84 16.13 -9.40
CA ASN A 202 -30.53 14.83 -9.33
C ASN A 202 -29.57 13.70 -8.95
N LEU A 203 -28.37 13.68 -9.53
CA LEU A 203 -27.34 12.69 -9.20
C LEU A 203 -26.92 12.81 -7.73
N LEU A 204 -26.74 14.03 -7.24
CA LEU A 204 -26.39 14.26 -5.84
C LEU A 204 -27.50 13.79 -4.88
N ASN A 205 -28.76 14.11 -5.19
CA ASN A 205 -29.91 13.64 -4.41
C ASN A 205 -30.03 12.11 -4.45
N GLU A 206 -29.71 11.48 -5.59
CA GLU A 206 -29.66 10.02 -5.72
C GLU A 206 -28.59 9.41 -4.81
N ILE A 207 -27.37 9.97 -4.78
CA ILE A 207 -26.29 9.48 -3.90
C ILE A 207 -26.68 9.64 -2.41
N MET A 208 -27.16 10.83 -2.03
CA MET A 208 -27.56 11.12 -0.64
C MET A 208 -28.71 10.22 -0.15
N THR A 209 -29.65 9.87 -1.04
CA THR A 209 -30.77 8.98 -0.69
C THR A 209 -30.39 7.50 -0.75
N LYS A 210 -29.45 7.12 -1.61
CA LYS A 210 -28.95 5.74 -1.72
C LYS A 210 -28.26 5.28 -0.44
N ASP A 211 -27.51 6.16 0.23
CA ASP A 211 -26.91 5.85 1.54
C ASP A 211 -27.95 5.74 2.67
N SER A 212 -29.11 6.41 2.55
CA SER A 212 -30.22 6.23 3.51
C SER A 212 -31.03 4.94 3.28
N SER A 213 -30.92 4.32 2.10
CA SER A 213 -31.69 3.12 1.72
C SER A 213 -31.00 1.79 2.07
N GLY A 214 -29.81 1.83 2.69
CA GLY A 214 -29.09 0.65 3.18
C GLY A 214 -29.54 0.13 4.56
N SER A 215 -30.50 0.79 5.22
CA SER A 215 -31.03 0.38 6.52
C SER A 215 -32.56 0.41 6.51
N THR A 216 -33.17 -0.68 6.03
CA THR A 216 -34.37 -1.29 6.62
C THR A 216 -34.77 -2.54 5.82
N SER A 217 -34.40 -3.69 6.37
CA SER A 217 -35.04 -4.97 6.14
C SER A 217 -36.36 -5.05 6.92
N GLU A 218 -37.47 -5.24 6.20
CA GLU A 218 -38.65 -6.12 6.47
C GLU A 218 -39.92 -5.60 5.79
#